data_AF-A0A6M0BZA2-F1
#
_entry.id   AF-A0A6M0BZA2-F1
#
_cell.length_a   1.000
_cell.length_b   1.000
_cell.length_c   1.000
_cell.angle_alpha   90.00
_cell.angle_beta   90.00
_cell.angle_gamma   90.00
#
_symmetry.space_group_name_H-M   'P 1'
#
loop_
_entity.id
_entity.type
_entity.pdbx_description
1 polymer ?
#
loop_
_entity_poly.entity_id
_entity_poly.type
_entity_poly.pdbx_seq_one_letter_code
_entity_poly.pdbx_strand_id
1 'polypeptide(L)'
;MNQNSKRNVKVKAAACGGAIAATAALSFLVPISPVKAELEQSPKAVLDEAWQIVNRDYVDSNFNHIDWQATRQELLSQEYS
;
A
#
# COMPACT_ATOMS: atom_id res chain seq x y z
N MET A 1 -35.17 -57.42 -28.81
CA MET A 1 -35.77 -56.06 -28.84
C MET A 1 -34.95 -55.16 -27.94
N ASN A 2 -34.61 -53.95 -28.44
CA ASN A 2 -33.90 -52.80 -27.82
C ASN A 2 -32.47 -53.08 -27.29
N GLN A 3 -31.34 -52.55 -27.79
CA GLN A 3 -30.86 -51.23 -28.24
C GLN A 3 -30.60 -50.18 -27.14
N ASN A 4 -29.35 -49.68 -27.15
CA ASN A 4 -28.79 -48.48 -26.52
C ASN A 4 -28.37 -48.54 -25.04
N SER A 5 -27.05 -48.51 -24.80
CA SER A 5 -26.45 -47.24 -24.38
C SER A 5 -24.95 -47.19 -24.71
N LYS A 6 -24.48 -45.97 -24.98
CA LYS A 6 -23.28 -45.63 -25.74
C LYS A 6 -22.09 -45.32 -24.81
N ARG A 7 -20.90 -45.70 -25.29
CA ARG A 7 -19.57 -45.05 -25.16
C ARG A 7 -19.04 -44.61 -23.78
N ASN A 8 -17.92 -45.26 -23.40
CA ASN A 8 -16.57 -44.71 -23.22
C ASN A 8 -16.43 -43.27 -22.66
N VAL A 9 -15.63 -43.08 -21.61
CA VAL A 9 -14.17 -42.79 -21.64
C VAL A 9 -13.69 -42.61 -20.19
N LYS A 10 -12.51 -43.16 -19.89
CA LYS A 10 -11.85 -43.12 -18.57
C LYS A 10 -11.52 -41.68 -18.16
N VAL A 11 -12.07 -41.21 -17.04
CA VAL A 11 -11.67 -39.93 -16.42
C VAL A 11 -10.31 -40.13 -15.76
N LYS A 12 -9.28 -39.46 -16.29
CA LYS A 12 -7.96 -39.38 -15.65
C LYS A 12 -8.06 -38.40 -14.48
N ALA A 13 -7.84 -38.88 -13.27
CA ALA A 13 -7.66 -38.07 -12.09
C ALA A 13 -6.30 -37.34 -12.17
N ALA A 14 -6.31 -36.02 -12.15
CA ALA A 14 -5.12 -35.20 -11.98
C ALA A 14 -5.03 -34.79 -10.49
N ALA A 15 -4.05 -35.35 -9.78
CA ALA A 15 -3.66 -34.88 -8.46
C ALA A 15 -2.78 -33.64 -8.63
N CYS A 16 -3.31 -32.45 -8.32
CA CYS A 16 -2.51 -31.24 -8.19
C CYS A 16 -2.14 -31.06 -6.71
N GLY A 17 -0.85 -30.89 -6.48
CA GLY A 17 -0.18 -30.97 -5.18
C GLY A 17 -0.70 -29.97 -4.14
N GLY A 18 -0.60 -30.41 -2.89
CA GLY A 18 -0.94 -29.62 -1.72
C GLY A 18 0.14 -28.63 -1.28
N ALA A 19 -0.33 -27.79 -0.34
CA ALA A 19 0.38 -26.90 0.57
C ALA A 19 0.97 -25.60 0.00
N ILE A 20 0.27 -24.49 0.24
CA ILE A 20 0.90 -23.19 0.44
C ILE A 20 0.70 -22.82 1.91
N ALA A 21 1.81 -22.67 2.62
CA ALA A 21 1.87 -22.33 4.02
C ALA A 21 1.25 -20.94 4.28
N ALA A 22 0.47 -20.82 5.35
CA ALA A 22 -0.06 -19.54 5.80
C ALA A 22 1.06 -18.72 6.47
N THR A 23 1.56 -17.70 5.79
CA THR A 23 2.41 -16.67 6.39
C THR A 23 1.51 -15.61 7.04
N ALA A 24 1.45 -15.60 8.38
CA ALA A 24 0.83 -14.51 9.12
C ALA A 24 1.72 -13.27 9.06
N ALA A 25 1.31 -12.24 8.31
CA ALA A 25 1.94 -10.93 8.38
C ALA A 25 1.47 -10.23 9.68
N LEU A 26 2.29 -10.30 10.71
CA LEU A 26 2.19 -9.40 11.87
C LEU A 26 2.66 -8.02 11.44
N SER A 27 1.74 -7.18 10.94
CA SER A 27 2.03 -5.76 10.75
C SER A 27 2.09 -5.10 12.13
N PHE A 28 3.33 -4.92 12.60
CA PHE A 28 3.67 -4.14 13.77
C PHE A 28 2.97 -2.78 13.75
N LEU A 29 2.21 -2.49 14.79
CA LEU A 29 1.83 -1.13 15.16
C LEU A 29 3.11 -0.36 15.48
N VAL A 30 3.71 0.28 14.48
CA VAL A 30 4.76 1.27 14.71
C VAL A 30 4.05 2.59 14.97
N PRO A 31 3.98 3.09 16.22
CA PRO A 31 3.62 4.48 16.43
C PRO A 31 4.71 5.31 15.74
N ILE A 32 4.35 5.96 14.64
CA ILE A 32 5.13 7.04 14.02
C ILE A 32 5.18 8.17 15.04
N SER A 33 6.10 8.06 15.99
CA SER A 33 6.39 9.16 16.90
C SER A 33 7.07 10.23 16.05
N PRO A 34 6.53 11.46 15.97
CA PRO A 34 7.22 12.52 15.27
C PRO A 34 8.59 12.68 15.91
N VAL A 35 9.65 12.53 15.12
CA VAL A 35 11.02 12.87 15.52
C VAL A 35 10.99 14.34 15.89
N LYS A 36 10.88 14.61 17.19
CA LYS A 36 10.87 15.95 17.79
C LYS A 36 12.03 16.04 18.75
N ALA A 37 13.22 16.11 18.19
CA ALA A 37 14.40 16.59 18.87
C ALA A 37 15.41 16.97 17.79
N GLU A 38 15.72 18.27 17.67
CA GLU A 38 16.91 18.80 16.97
C GLU A 38 16.85 19.04 15.43
N LEU A 39 15.66 19.13 14.82
CA LEU A 39 15.50 19.54 13.40
C LEU A 39 14.83 20.92 13.22
N GLU A 40 14.52 21.65 14.30
CA GLU A 40 13.55 22.75 14.34
C GLU A 40 13.87 24.00 13.49
N GLN A 41 14.94 24.02 12.69
CA GLN A 41 15.37 25.23 11.95
C GLN A 41 15.74 24.97 10.48
N SER A 42 15.46 23.79 9.92
CA SER A 42 15.64 23.56 8.48
C SER A 42 14.37 23.96 7.70
N PRO A 43 14.47 24.71 6.59
CA PRO A 43 13.32 25.02 5.73
C PRO A 43 12.56 23.76 5.28
N LYS A 44 13.30 22.65 5.04
CA LYS A 44 12.70 21.36 4.68
C LYS A 44 11.90 20.75 5.83
N ALA A 45 12.31 20.96 7.09
CA ALA A 45 11.59 20.46 8.25
C ALA A 45 10.24 21.19 8.43
N VAL A 46 10.24 22.51 8.26
CA VAL A 46 9.00 23.32 8.31
C VAL A 46 8.02 22.90 7.20
N LEU A 47 8.52 22.67 5.99
CA LEU A 47 7.71 22.17 4.88
C LEU A 47 7.11 20.79 5.19
N ASP A 48 7.89 19.90 5.81
CA ASP A 48 7.41 18.57 6.15
C ASP A 48 6.32 18.60 7.22
N GLU A 49 6.49 19.41 8.26
CA GLU A 49 5.47 19.58 9.31
C GLU A 49 4.18 20.18 8.74
N ALA A 50 4.28 21.22 7.92
CA ALA A 50 3.13 21.81 7.23
C ALA A 50 2.42 20.77 6.37
N TRP A 51 3.18 19.96 5.62
CA TRP A 51 2.63 18.88 4.82
C TRP A 51 1.91 17.83 5.69
N GLN A 52 2.48 17.44 6.83
CA GLN A 52 1.86 16.47 7.73
C GLN A 52 0.55 16.99 8.34
N ILE A 53 0.49 18.27 8.72
CA ILE A 53 -0.74 18.91 9.23
C ILE A 53 -1.83 18.89 8.15
N VAL A 54 -1.50 19.35 6.95
CA VAL A 54 -2.45 19.34 5.82
C VAL A 54 -2.86 17.91 5.49
N ASN A 55 -1.92 16.97 5.42
CA ASN A 55 -2.23 15.57 5.10
C ASN A 55 -3.16 14.92 6.12
N ARG A 56 -3.12 15.35 7.39
CA ARG A 56 -3.99 14.84 8.45
C ARG A 56 -5.37 15.51 8.47
N ASP A 57 -5.40 16.83 8.32
CA ASP A 57 -6.59 17.64 8.63
C ASP A 57 -7.35 18.12 7.39
N TYR A 58 -6.84 17.85 6.18
CA TYR A 58 -7.48 18.29 4.94
C TYR A 58 -8.81 17.55 4.72
N VAL A 59 -9.85 18.32 4.42
CA VAL A 59 -11.25 17.86 4.41
C VAL A 59 -11.56 16.91 3.25
N ASP A 60 -10.89 17.10 2.11
CA ASP A 60 -11.06 16.24 0.93
C ASP A 60 -9.90 15.26 0.79
N SER A 61 -10.16 13.98 1.04
CA SER A 61 -9.15 12.92 0.94
C SER A 61 -8.50 12.79 -0.44
N ASN A 62 -9.11 13.36 -1.48
CA ASN A 62 -8.56 13.35 -2.83
C ASN A 62 -7.70 14.57 -3.16
N PHE A 63 -7.46 15.49 -2.23
CA PHE A 63 -6.66 16.70 -2.43
C PHE A 63 -7.03 17.45 -3.72
N ASN A 64 -8.31 17.50 -4.08
CA ASN A 64 -8.79 18.05 -5.34
C ASN A 64 -8.10 17.47 -6.59
N HIS A 65 -7.88 16.16 -6.62
CA HIS A 65 -7.19 15.42 -7.70
C HIS A 65 -5.72 15.79 -7.90
N ILE A 66 -5.10 16.44 -6.91
CA ILE A 66 -3.67 16.77 -6.93
C ILE A 66 -2.90 15.63 -6.27
N ASP A 67 -1.83 15.17 -6.90
CA ASP A 67 -0.90 14.21 -6.28
C ASP A 67 -0.07 14.92 -5.19
N TRP A 68 -0.66 14.97 -4.00
CA TRP A 68 -0.09 15.65 -2.84
C TRP A 68 1.22 15.01 -2.36
N GLN A 69 1.43 13.73 -2.66
CA GLN A 69 2.67 13.02 -2.33
C GLN A 69 3.79 13.38 -3.31
N ALA A 70 3.48 13.54 -4.61
CA ALA A 70 4.43 14.04 -5.59
C ALA A 70 4.83 15.49 -5.31
N THR A 71 3.87 16.36 -4.98
CA THR A 71 4.15 17.75 -4.58
C THR A 71 5.10 17.84 -3.39
N ARG A 72 4.93 16.98 -2.37
CA ARG A 72 5.88 16.91 -1.24
C ARG A 72 7.29 16.59 -1.70
N GLN A 73 7.44 15.57 -2.55
CA GLN A 73 8.76 15.14 -3.03
C GLN A 73 9.44 16.25 -3.84
N GLU A 74 8.69 16.93 -4.70
CA GLU A 74 9.18 18.08 -5.45
C GLU A 74 9.68 19.19 -4.52
N LEU A 75 8.89 19.58 -3.52
CA LEU A 75 9.27 20.62 -2.56
C LEU A 75 10.48 20.21 -1.72
N LEU A 76 10.51 18.98 -1.19
CA LEU A 76 11.64 18.50 -0.39
C LEU A 76 12.92 18.27 -1.20
N SER A 77 12.82 18.09 -2.52
CA SER A 77 13.98 17.95 -3.40
C SER A 77 14.72 19.27 -3.67
N GLN A 78 14.09 20.40 -3.36
CA GLN A 78 14.66 21.71 -3.60
C GLN A 78 15.69 22.09 -2.54
N GLU A 79 16.70 22.83 -2.96
CA GLU A 79 17.69 23.41 -2.06
C GLU A 79 17.19 24.77 -1.56
N TYR A 80 17.07 24.89 -0.25
CA TYR A 80 16.68 26.12 0.43
C TYR A 80 17.92 26.62 1.19
N SER A 81 18.35 27.85 0.92
CA SER A 81 19.54 28.49 1.49
C SER A 81 19.20 29.82 2.13
#